data_AF-A0A957D6R4-F1
#
_entry.id   AF-A0A957D6R4-F1
#
_cell.length_a   1.000
_cell.length_b   1.000
_cell.length_c   1.000
_cell.angle_alpha   90.00
_cell.angle_beta   90.00
_cell.angle_gamma   90.00
#
_symmetry.space_group_name_H-M   'P 1'
#
loop_
_entity.id
_entity.type
_entity.pdbx_description
1 polymer ?
#
loop_
_entity_poly.entity_id
_entity_poly.type
_entity_poly.pdbx_seq_one_letter_code
_entity_poly.pdbx_strand_id
1 'polypeptide(L)' 'MRTAFASELPPGLVLRIDTPEYRFAGASGTADRVNGTPMPPEGAFRIGSITKIFTATVIMQLAEDGRLPATPSRLER' A
#
# COMPACT_ATOMS: atom_id res chain seq x y z
N MET A 1 -32.20 -3.18 -0.18
CA MET A 1 -31.02 -4.05 -0.21
C MET A 1 -29.95 -3.41 0.68
N ARG A 2 -29.85 -3.80 1.96
CA ARG A 2 -28.79 -3.34 2.88
C ARG A 2 -27.73 -4.44 2.88
N THR A 3 -26.62 -4.20 2.20
CA THR A 3 -25.54 -5.18 2.09
C THR A 3 -24.78 -5.20 3.40
N ALA A 4 -24.83 -6.35 4.09
CA ALA A 4 -24.10 -6.61 5.32
C ALA A 4 -22.59 -6.79 4.99
N PHE A 5 -21.85 -5.68 4.91
CA PHE A 5 -20.38 -5.66 4.83
C PHE A 5 -19.74 -4.71 5.86
N ALA A 6 -20.56 -4.05 6.69
CA ALA A 6 -20.10 -2.96 7.55
C ALA A 6 -19.07 -3.39 8.61
N SER A 7 -18.98 -4.68 8.95
CA SER A 7 -17.98 -5.20 9.90
C SER A 7 -16.64 -5.60 9.26
N GLU A 8 -16.56 -5.70 7.93
CA GLU A 8 -15.36 -6.19 7.22
C GLU A 8 -14.56 -5.07 6.55
N LEU A 9 -15.17 -3.91 6.32
CA LEU A 9 -14.51 -2.79 5.66
C LEU A 9 -13.70 -1.94 6.65
N PRO A 10 -12.55 -1.39 6.21
CA PRO A 10 -11.79 -0.46 7.02
C PRO A 10 -12.62 0.79 7.36
N PRO A 11 -12.34 1.48 8.48
CA PRO A 11 -13.03 2.70 8.89
C PRO A 11 -13.11 3.78 7.82
N GLY A 12 -12.09 3.85 6.98
CA GLY A 12 -12.01 4.73 5.84
C GLY A 12 -11.00 4.21 4.82
N LEU A 13 -11.09 4.76 3.61
CA LEU A 13 -10.34 4.33 2.45
C LEU A 13 -10.06 5.52 1.54
N VAL A 14 -8.90 5.51 0.91
CA VAL A 14 -8.53 6.38 -0.21
C VAL A 14 -8.27 5.50 -1.42
N LEU A 15 -8.80 5.89 -2.58
CA LEU A 15 -8.61 5.18 -3.84
C LEU A 15 -8.16 6.15 -4.93
N ARG A 16 -7.15 5.74 -5.70
CA ARG A 16 -6.74 6.41 -6.93
C ARG A 16 -6.69 5.39 -8.07
N ILE A 17 -7.34 5.71 -9.19
CA ILE A 17 -7.31 4.96 -10.44
C ILE A 17 -6.72 5.88 -11.50
N ASP A 18 -5.70 5.41 -12.21
CA ASP A 18 -5.07 6.14 -13.30
C ASP A 18 -4.98 5.18 -14.49
N THR A 19 -5.78 5.45 -15.52
CA THR A 19 -5.75 4.75 -16.82
C THR A 19 -5.52 5.78 -17.93
N PRO A 20 -5.17 5.36 -19.16
CA PRO A 20 -5.07 6.27 -20.29
C PRO A 20 -6.36 7.05 -20.58
N GLU A 21 -7.52 6.44 -20.32
CA GLU A 21 -8.85 6.97 -20.67
C GLU A 21 -9.49 7.78 -19.55
N TYR A 22 -9.20 7.48 -18.28
CA TYR A 22 -9.78 8.19 -17.16
C TYR A 22 -8.92 8.16 -15.89
N ARG A 23 -9.20 9.14 -15.03
CA ARG A 23 -8.62 9.25 -13.70
C ARG A 23 -9.72 9.41 -12.67
N PHE A 24 -9.52 8.75 -11.54
CA PHE A 24 -10.38 8.88 -10.38
C PHE A 24 -9.51 9.00 -9.12
N ALA A 25 -9.89 9.91 -8.23
CA ALA A 25 -9.33 10.00 -6.89
C ALA A 25 -10.47 10.31 -5.92
N GLY A 26 -10.52 9.58 -4.80
CA GLY A 26 -11.57 9.78 -3.81
C GLY A 26 -11.23 9.16 -2.47
N ALA A 27 -11.92 9.65 -1.43
CA ALA A 27 -11.85 9.13 -0.08
C ALA A 27 -13.25 8.87 0.47
N SER A 28 -13.38 7.90 1.37
CA SER A 28 -14.62 7.58 2.06
C SER A 28 -14.34 7.13 3.49
N GLY A 29 -15.30 7.34 4.38
CA GLY A 29 -15.20 6.95 5.79
C GLY A 29 -14.41 7.92 6.65
N THR A 30 -13.86 7.42 7.76
CA THR A 30 -13.22 8.21 8.82
C THR A 30 -11.76 7.82 9.02
N ALA A 31 -10.90 8.81 9.25
CA ALA A 31 -9.52 8.61 9.70
C ALA A 31 -9.44 8.36 11.22
N ASP A 32 -10.38 8.94 11.98
CA ASP A 32 -10.52 8.75 13.41
C ASP A 32 -11.98 8.47 13.75
N ARG A 33 -12.26 7.25 14.24
CA ARG A 33 -13.62 6.84 14.63
C ARG A 33 -14.11 7.52 15.90
N VAL A 34 -13.21 7.87 16.82
CA VAL A 34 -13.57 8.48 18.11
C VAL A 34 -14.02 9.92 17.88
N ASN A 35 -13.24 10.66 17.10
CA ASN A 35 -13.51 12.07 16.81
C ASN A 35 -14.38 12.28 15.56
N GLY A 36 -14.73 11.21 14.84
CA GLY A 36 -15.49 11.28 13.60
C GLY A 36 -14.77 12.00 12.47
N THR A 37 -13.44 12.10 12.52
CA THR A 37 -12.64 12.86 11.55
C THR A 37 -12.77 12.21 10.17
N PRO A 38 -13.22 12.95 9.14
CA PRO A 38 -13.33 12.42 7.78
C PRO A 38 -11.97 11.94 7.25
N MET A 39 -11.99 10.93 6.38
CA MET A 39 -10.78 10.47 5.71
C MET A 39 -10.26 11.52 4.70
N PRO A 40 -9.04 12.04 4.85
CA PRO A 40 -8.47 12.98 3.88
C PRO A 40 -8.03 12.24 2.60
N PRO A 41 -8.26 12.80 1.39
CA PRO A 41 -7.83 12.19 0.13
C PRO A 41 -6.30 12.09 -0.01
N GLU A 42 -5.54 12.90 0.69
CA GLU A 42 -4.06 12.88 0.74
C GLU A 42 -3.52 12.28 2.05
N GLY A 43 -4.34 11.50 2.76
CA GLY A 43 -3.95 10.87 4.03
C GLY A 43 -2.76 9.92 3.90
N ALA A 44 -1.94 9.85 4.96
CA ALA A 44 -0.85 8.89 5.07
C ALA A 44 -1.28 7.66 5.88
N PHE A 45 -0.86 6.46 5.44
CA PHE A 45 -1.21 5.20 6.08
C PHE A 45 -0.01 4.25 6.15
N ARG A 46 -0.04 3.32 7.11
CA ARG A 46 0.89 2.18 7.10
C ARG A 46 0.49 1.22 5.99
N ILE A 47 1.41 0.96 5.05
CA ILE A 47 1.15 0.14 3.86
C ILE A 47 1.48 -1.36 4.05
N GLY A 48 1.97 -1.75 5.23
CA GLY A 48 2.21 -3.16 5.58
C GLY A 48 3.16 -3.87 4.61
N SER A 49 2.76 -5.06 4.13
CA SER A 49 3.60 -5.87 3.23
C SER A 49 3.85 -5.24 1.86
N ILE A 50 3.14 -4.17 1.47
CA ILE A 50 3.46 -3.42 0.24
C ILE A 50 4.90 -2.88 0.31
N THR A 51 5.40 -2.55 1.51
CA THR A 51 6.80 -2.15 1.73
C THR A 51 7.82 -3.14 1.13
N LYS A 52 7.49 -4.45 1.07
CA LYS A 52 8.40 -5.46 0.52
C LYS A 52 8.75 -5.22 -0.95
N ILE A 53 7.84 -4.63 -1.73
CA ILE A 53 8.11 -4.31 -3.14
C ILE A 53 9.20 -3.24 -3.21
N PHE A 54 9.12 -2.19 -2.37
CA PHE A 54 10.16 -1.16 -2.30
C PHE A 54 11.50 -1.74 -1.85
N THR A 55 11.51 -2.58 -0.81
CA THR A 55 12.72 -3.28 -0.36
C THR A 55 13.31 -4.17 -1.46
N ALA A 56 12.46 -4.92 -2.18
CA ALA A 56 12.89 -5.76 -3.29
C ALA A 56 13.49 -4.92 -4.43
N THR A 57 12.89 -3.79 -4.78
CA THR A 57 13.45 -2.87 -5.79
C THR A 57 14.86 -2.41 -5.41
N VAL A 58 15.08 -2.00 -4.16
CA VAL A 58 16.43 -1.59 -3.71
C VAL A 58 17.41 -2.77 -3.74
N ILE A 59 16.97 -3.97 -3.35
CA ILE A 59 17.80 -5.19 -3.44
C ILE A 59 18.21 -5.45 -4.90
N MET A 60 17.28 -5.34 -5.85
CA MET A 60 17.57 -5.54 -7.28
C MET A 60 18.53 -4.48 -7.82
N GLN A 61 18.33 -3.20 -7.46
CA GLN A 61 19.25 -2.11 -7.84
C GLN A 61 20.67 -2.36 -7.31
N LEU A 62 20.80 -2.79 -6.05
CA LEU A 62 22.09 -3.13 -5.48
C LEU A 62 22.74 -4.34 -6.17
N ALA A 63 21.94 -5.30 -6.63
CA ALA A 63 22.44 -6.45 -7.39
C ALA A 63 22.91 -6.07 -8.80
N GLU A 64 22.16 -5.21 -9.48
CA GLU A 64 22.55 -4.63 -10.78
C GLU A 64 23.84 -3.81 -10.67
N ASP A 65 24.01 -3.06 -9.58
CA ASP A 65 25.24 -2.31 -9.28
C ASP A 65 26.42 -3.20 -8.85
N GLY A 66 26.23 -4.52 -8.75
CA GLY A 66 27.26 -5.46 -8.27
C GLY A 66 27.60 -5.30 -6.78
N ARG A 67 26.77 -4.58 -6.02
CA ARG A 67 26.95 -4.29 -4.59
C ARG A 67 26.30 -5.34 -3.69
N LEU A 68 25.46 -6.20 -4.26
CA LEU A 68 24.81 -7.33 -3.60
C LEU A 68 24.77 -8.52 -4.58
N PRO A 69 25.01 -9.77 -4.15
CA PRO A 69 24.83 -10.91 -5.04
C PRO A 69 23.34 -11.12 -5.35
N ALA A 70 23.03 -11.38 -6.62
CA ALA A 70 21.64 -11.56 -7.09
C ALA A 70 20.96 -12.85 -6.58
N THR A 71 21.75 -13.78 -6.04
CA THR A 71 21.26 -14.99 -5.40
C THR A 71 21.79 -15.09 -3.98
N PRO A 72 20.99 -15.62 -3.03
CA PRO A 72 21.49 -15.92 -1.70
C PRO A 72 22.68 -16.88 -1.81
N SER A 73 23.77 -16.59 -1.10
CA SER A 73 24.86 -17.55 -0.95
C SER A 73 24.31 -18.79 -0.26
N ARG A 74 24.54 -19.97 -0.86
CA ARG A 74 24.22 -21.24 -0.20
C ARG A 74 25.10 -21.33 1.04
N LEU A 75 24.48 -21.50 2.22
CA LEU A 75 25.22 -21.89 3.41
C LEU A 75 25.82 -23.26 3.13
N GLU A 76 27.13 -23.33 2.91
CA GLU A 76 27.83 -24.61 2.88
C GLU A 76 27.69 -25.23 4.28
N ARG A 77 27.26 -26.50 4.31
CA ARG A 77 27.20 -27.29 5.54
C ARG A 77 28.56 -27.90 5.81
#